data_AF-A0A8S9RUH2-F1
#
_entry.id   AF-A0A8S9RUH2-F1
#
_cell.length_a   1.000
_cell.length_b   1.000
_cell.length_c   1.000
_cell.angle_alpha   90.00
_cell.angle_beta   90.00
_cell.angle_gamma   90.00
#
_symmetry.space_group_name_H-M   'P 1'
#
loop_
_entity.id
_entity.type
_entity.pdbx_description
1 polymer ?
#
loop_
_entity_poly.entity_id
_entity_poly.type
_entity_poly.pdbx_seq_one_letter_code
_entity_poly.pdbx_strand_id
1 'polypeptide(L)'
;MASDFAKAEAAIKSKDAEIEKSKRVALDKAKEMIAERSRYHREHKQDAEIIKDLEGELEAARSKIERLEVEKTKEAEKTKRMMDHERQVHRRELTSEMSCIGAAAADRFDKFRRYMVDRDKHEEELVLHSQAFGALDGLGMPEEWGIPVPKKLKDILSAKEAKFKEELKGVVVEDITDHDLTVSSLPRLERL
;
A
#
# COMPACT_ATOMS: atom_id res chain seq x y z
N MET A 1 23.53 -112.70 47.16
CA MET A 1 24.94 -112.37 46.85
C MET A 1 25.11 -112.05 45.37
N ALA A 2 25.25 -113.00 44.42
CA ALA A 2 25.49 -112.66 43.00
C ALA A 2 24.32 -111.93 42.29
N SER A 3 23.07 -112.23 42.65
CA SER A 3 21.86 -111.57 42.11
C SER A 3 21.72 -110.11 42.55
N ASP A 4 22.21 -109.77 43.74
CA ASP A 4 22.06 -108.42 44.32
C ASP A 4 23.07 -107.45 43.69
N PHE A 5 24.29 -107.92 43.39
CA PHE A 5 25.30 -107.13 42.68
C PHE A 5 24.86 -106.80 41.24
N ALA A 6 24.28 -107.74 40.51
CA ALA A 6 23.81 -107.51 39.15
C ALA A 6 22.67 -106.46 39.09
N LYS A 7 21.77 -106.47 40.09
CA LYS A 7 20.71 -105.46 40.22
C LYS A 7 21.27 -104.08 40.56
N ALA A 8 22.26 -104.00 41.45
CA ALA A 8 22.92 -102.74 41.79
C ALA A 8 23.66 -102.15 40.57
N GLU A 9 24.36 -102.97 39.79
CA GLU A 9 25.06 -102.52 38.59
C GLU A 9 24.10 -101.99 37.50
N ALA A 10 22.96 -102.67 37.29
CA ALA A 10 21.92 -102.21 36.37
C ALA A 10 21.29 -100.88 36.84
N ALA A 11 21.06 -100.72 38.15
CA ALA A 11 20.53 -99.48 38.72
C ALA A 11 21.52 -98.31 38.57
N ILE A 12 22.82 -98.54 38.79
CA ILE A 12 23.88 -97.54 38.58
C ILE A 12 23.92 -97.12 37.11
N LYS A 13 23.95 -98.07 36.17
CA LYS A 13 23.94 -97.77 34.72
C LYS A 13 22.71 -96.97 34.30
N SER A 14 21.53 -97.30 34.84
CA SER A 14 20.31 -96.53 34.56
C SER A 14 20.38 -95.11 35.11
N LYS A 15 20.97 -94.91 36.29
CA LYS A 15 21.12 -93.59 36.90
C LYS A 15 22.17 -92.75 36.20
N ASP A 16 23.27 -93.34 35.76
CA ASP A 16 24.28 -92.67 34.94
C ASP A 16 23.70 -92.19 33.60
N ALA A 17 22.87 -93.03 32.96
CA ALA A 17 22.17 -92.63 31.73
C ALA A 17 21.17 -91.47 31.97
N GLU A 18 20.46 -91.48 33.09
CA GLU A 18 19.55 -90.41 33.49
C GLU A 18 20.30 -89.09 33.77
N ILE A 19 21.45 -89.17 34.44
CA ILE A 19 22.35 -88.05 34.70
C ILE A 19 22.89 -87.47 33.39
N GLU A 20 23.37 -88.30 32.47
CA GLU A 20 23.88 -87.84 31.17
C GLU A 20 22.78 -87.20 30.32
N LYS A 21 21.55 -87.73 30.36
CA LYS A 21 20.40 -87.09 29.71
C LYS A 21 20.09 -85.72 30.32
N SER A 22 20.09 -85.62 31.65
CA SER A 22 19.86 -84.36 32.37
C SER A 22 20.94 -83.32 32.05
N LYS A 23 22.22 -83.73 32.01
CA LYS A 23 23.34 -82.86 31.61
C LYS A 23 23.17 -82.32 30.20
N ARG A 24 22.78 -83.17 29.24
CA ARG A 24 22.55 -82.73 27.84
C ARG A 24 21.44 -81.68 27.77
N VAL A 25 20.31 -81.93 28.42
CA VAL A 25 19.18 -80.97 28.47
C VAL A 25 19.60 -79.64 29.11
N ALA A 26 20.37 -79.70 30.21
CA ALA A 26 20.88 -78.50 30.86
C ALA A 26 21.87 -77.72 29.98
N LEU A 27 22.74 -78.42 29.26
CA LEU A 27 23.69 -77.81 28.32
C LEU A 27 22.99 -77.17 27.13
N ASP A 28 21.98 -77.82 26.56
CA ASP A 28 21.24 -77.26 25.42
C ASP A 28 20.43 -76.03 25.85
N LYS A 29 19.77 -76.08 27.01
CA LYS A 29 19.10 -74.90 27.60
C LYS A 29 20.09 -73.76 27.87
N ALA A 30 21.29 -74.05 28.37
CA ALA A 30 22.31 -73.03 28.58
C ALA A 30 22.77 -72.39 27.26
N LYS A 31 22.93 -73.17 26.19
CA LYS A 31 23.26 -72.65 24.86
C LYS A 31 22.15 -71.75 24.30
N GLU A 32 20.89 -72.16 24.43
CA GLU A 32 19.74 -71.36 24.02
C GLU A 32 19.70 -70.02 24.75
N MET A 33 19.87 -70.02 26.08
CA MET A 33 19.90 -68.79 26.88
C MET A 33 21.06 -67.87 26.48
N ILE A 34 22.24 -68.41 26.17
CA ILE A 34 23.39 -67.62 25.69
C ILE A 34 23.09 -67.01 24.31
N ALA A 35 22.49 -67.78 23.40
CA ALA A 35 22.13 -67.31 22.07
C ALA A 35 21.08 -66.20 22.14
N GLU A 36 20.03 -66.37 22.95
CA GLU A 36 18.97 -65.39 23.15
C GLU A 36 19.50 -64.10 23.79
N ARG A 37 20.32 -64.20 24.84
CA ARG A 37 20.99 -63.03 25.44
C ARG A 37 21.86 -62.30 24.43
N SER A 38 22.61 -63.03 23.60
CA SER A 38 23.47 -62.43 22.58
C SER A 38 22.65 -61.72 21.50
N ARG A 39 21.51 -62.28 21.10
CA ARG A 39 20.57 -61.66 20.16
C ARG A 39 19.99 -60.38 20.74
N TYR A 40 19.44 -60.44 21.96
CA TYR A 40 18.87 -59.29 22.64
C TYR A 40 19.87 -58.15 22.79
N HIS A 41 21.13 -58.46 23.14
CA HIS A 41 22.17 -57.44 23.26
C HIS A 41 22.49 -56.74 21.92
N ARG A 42 22.46 -57.48 20.80
CA ARG A 42 22.66 -56.89 19.47
C ARG A 42 21.50 -56.00 19.06
N GLU A 43 20.27 -56.48 19.23
CA GLU A 43 19.06 -55.71 18.94
C GLU A 43 19.05 -54.41 19.76
N HIS A 44 19.29 -54.49 21.07
CA HIS A 44 19.36 -53.30 21.93
C HIS A 44 20.47 -52.33 21.51
N LYS A 45 21.61 -52.83 21.02
CA LYS A 45 22.69 -51.96 20.53
C LYS A 45 22.28 -51.24 19.25
N GLN A 46 21.63 -51.95 18.32
CA GLN A 46 21.10 -51.36 17.08
C GLN A 46 20.03 -50.32 17.37
N ASP A 47 19.09 -50.62 18.27
CA ASP A 47 18.06 -49.67 18.69
C ASP A 47 18.67 -48.41 19.30
N ALA A 48 19.70 -48.55 20.14
CA ALA A 48 20.40 -47.41 20.73
C ALA A 48 21.11 -46.53 19.67
N GLU A 49 21.68 -47.13 18.64
CA GLU A 49 22.28 -46.40 17.52
C GLU A 49 21.20 -45.66 16.71
N ILE A 50 20.09 -46.32 16.38
CA ILE A 50 18.95 -45.72 15.67
C ILE A 50 18.35 -44.56 16.45
N ILE A 51 18.14 -44.71 17.75
CA ILE A 51 17.60 -43.64 18.61
C ILE A 51 18.52 -42.43 18.56
N LYS A 52 19.84 -42.63 18.67
CA LYS A 52 20.81 -41.54 18.63
C LYS A 52 20.80 -40.80 17.29
N ASP A 53 20.68 -41.53 16.19
CA ASP A 53 20.61 -40.92 14.85
C ASP A 53 19.31 -40.10 14.70
N LEU A 54 18.18 -40.64 15.13
CA LEU A 54 16.88 -39.95 15.12
C LEU A 54 16.88 -38.70 16.01
N GLU A 55 17.51 -38.74 17.18
CA GLU A 55 17.67 -37.56 18.05
C GLU A 55 18.48 -36.46 17.35
N GLY A 56 19.55 -36.83 16.62
CA GLY A 56 20.33 -35.91 15.81
C GLY A 56 19.53 -35.27 14.68
N GLU A 57 18.75 -36.07 13.95
CA GLU A 57 17.85 -35.59 12.89
C GLU A 57 16.78 -34.65 13.44
N LEU A 58 16.21 -34.97 14.59
CA LEU A 58 15.18 -34.18 15.25
C LEU A 58 15.74 -32.81 15.67
N GLU A 59 16.95 -32.77 16.22
CA GLU A 59 17.59 -31.52 16.61
C GLU A 59 17.96 -30.65 15.38
N ALA A 60 18.43 -31.27 14.30
CA ALA A 60 18.68 -30.59 13.04
C ALA A 60 17.39 -30.02 12.43
N ALA A 61 16.29 -30.77 12.50
CA ALA A 61 14.97 -30.32 12.04
C ALA A 61 14.45 -29.14 12.88
N ARG A 62 14.56 -29.21 14.22
CA ARG A 62 14.21 -28.09 15.11
C ARG A 62 15.00 -26.83 14.78
N SER A 63 16.32 -26.96 14.65
CA SER A 63 17.21 -25.85 14.27
C SER A 63 16.86 -25.26 12.89
N LYS A 64 16.34 -26.07 11.96
CA LYS A 64 15.89 -25.59 10.66
C LYS A 64 14.56 -24.84 10.77
N ILE A 65 13.61 -25.35 11.55
CA ILE A 65 12.31 -24.72 11.79
C ILE A 65 12.52 -23.34 12.43
N GLU A 66 13.33 -23.24 13.48
CA GLU A 66 13.59 -21.96 14.16
C GLU A 66 14.17 -20.91 13.20
N ARG A 67 15.15 -21.29 12.37
CA ARG A 67 15.71 -20.39 11.35
C ARG A 67 14.65 -19.92 10.35
N LEU A 68 13.80 -20.83 9.86
CA LEU A 68 12.74 -20.49 8.91
C LEU A 68 11.67 -19.60 9.53
N GLU A 69 11.35 -19.75 10.81
CA GLU A 69 10.42 -18.86 11.52
C GLU A 69 10.97 -17.44 11.65
N VAL A 70 12.27 -17.31 11.97
CA VAL A 70 12.97 -16.02 11.99
C VAL A 70 13.04 -15.41 10.59
N GLU A 71 13.30 -16.19 9.55
CA GLU A 71 13.34 -15.70 8.18
C GLU A 71 11.96 -15.23 7.70
N LYS A 72 10.91 -16.02 7.96
CA LYS A 72 9.52 -15.68 7.66
C LYS A 72 9.09 -14.37 8.31
N THR A 73 9.45 -14.14 9.57
CA THR A 73 9.10 -12.90 10.28
C THR A 73 9.86 -11.70 9.71
N LYS A 74 11.15 -11.84 9.38
CA LYS A 74 11.94 -10.80 8.71
C LYS A 74 11.40 -10.46 7.33
N GLU A 75 11.02 -11.46 6.54
CA GLU A 75 10.46 -11.25 5.20
C GLU A 75 9.08 -10.58 5.25
N ALA A 76 8.22 -10.99 6.18
CA ALA A 76 6.95 -10.34 6.43
C ALA A 76 7.13 -8.87 6.86
N GLU A 77 8.10 -8.59 7.73
CA GLU A 77 8.41 -7.21 8.15
C GLU A 77 8.94 -6.37 6.98
N LYS A 78 9.82 -6.93 6.15
CA LYS A 78 10.33 -6.26 4.95
C LYS A 78 9.20 -5.90 3.99
N THR A 79 8.31 -6.85 3.70
CA THR A 79 7.14 -6.64 2.85
C THR A 79 6.21 -5.58 3.42
N LYS A 80 5.94 -5.62 4.72
CA LYS A 80 5.15 -4.58 5.40
C LYS A 80 5.78 -3.19 5.23
N ARG A 81 7.08 -3.05 5.48
CA ARG A 81 7.80 -1.78 5.33
C ARG A 81 7.74 -1.25 3.89
N MET A 82 7.85 -2.12 2.88
CA MET A 82 7.71 -1.73 1.46
C MET A 82 6.30 -1.21 1.17
N MET A 83 5.25 -1.95 1.58
CA MET A 83 3.87 -1.53 1.37
C MET A 83 3.55 -0.21 2.10
N ASP A 84 4.06 -0.03 3.32
CA ASP A 84 3.85 1.20 4.09
C ASP A 84 4.56 2.39 3.42
N HIS A 85 5.75 2.18 2.85
CA HIS A 85 6.45 3.19 2.08
C HIS A 85 5.69 3.58 0.81
N GLU A 86 5.22 2.62 0.01
CA GLU A 86 4.42 2.88 -1.19
C GLU A 86 3.13 3.64 -0.87
N ARG A 87 2.42 3.24 0.20
CA ARG A 87 1.23 3.96 0.68
C ARG A 87 1.57 5.39 1.08
N GLN A 88 2.70 5.62 1.74
CA GLN A 88 3.12 6.96 2.14
C GLN A 88 3.44 7.83 0.92
N VAL A 89 4.19 7.30 -0.05
CA VAL A 89 4.51 8.01 -1.30
C VAL A 89 3.22 8.36 -2.04
N HIS A 90 2.32 7.39 -2.22
CA HIS A 90 1.05 7.62 -2.90
C HIS A 90 0.20 8.69 -2.21
N ARG A 91 0.13 8.70 -0.87
CA ARG A 91 -0.58 9.75 -0.12
C ARG A 91 0.04 11.13 -0.32
N ARG A 92 1.37 11.24 -0.37
CA ARG A 92 2.06 12.51 -0.61
C ARG A 92 1.78 13.03 -2.02
N GLU A 93 1.86 12.14 -3.01
CA GLU A 93 1.53 12.47 -4.41
C GLU A 93 0.08 12.96 -4.54
N LEU A 94 -0.88 12.21 -3.98
CA LEU A 94 -2.29 12.60 -3.99
C LEU A 94 -2.51 13.97 -3.33
N THR A 95 -1.88 14.21 -2.18
CA THR A 95 -1.96 15.50 -1.48
C THR A 95 -1.39 16.63 -2.34
N SER A 96 -0.25 16.39 -2.99
CA SER A 96 0.38 17.36 -3.89
C SER A 96 -0.51 17.67 -5.10
N GLU A 97 -1.06 16.64 -5.76
CA GLU A 97 -1.97 16.80 -6.90
C GLU A 97 -3.23 17.60 -6.49
N MET A 98 -3.85 17.24 -5.36
CA MET A 98 -5.00 17.98 -4.83
C MET A 98 -4.66 19.44 -4.54
N SER A 99 -3.48 19.71 -3.98
CA SER A 99 -3.02 21.07 -3.70
C SER A 99 -2.82 21.87 -4.99
N CYS A 100 -2.22 21.26 -6.03
CA CYS A 100 -2.03 21.91 -7.33
C CYS A 100 -3.37 22.24 -7.99
N ILE A 101 -4.34 21.32 -7.95
CA ILE A 101 -5.69 21.56 -8.48
C ILE A 101 -6.38 22.68 -7.71
N GLY A 102 -6.29 22.65 -6.37
CA GLY A 102 -6.85 23.70 -5.52
C GLY A 102 -6.28 25.08 -5.83
N ALA A 103 -4.96 25.18 -6.02
CA ALA A 103 -4.29 26.43 -6.40
C ALA A 103 -4.74 26.91 -7.79
N ALA A 104 -4.74 26.03 -8.79
CA ALA A 104 -5.19 26.38 -10.15
C ALA A 104 -6.66 26.81 -10.18
N ALA A 105 -7.53 26.16 -9.40
CA ALA A 105 -8.93 26.56 -9.26
C ALA A 105 -9.07 27.93 -8.59
N ALA A 106 -8.30 28.18 -7.52
CA ALA A 106 -8.30 29.47 -6.83
C ALA A 106 -7.90 30.63 -7.76
N ASP A 107 -6.81 30.46 -8.52
CA ASP A 107 -6.34 31.45 -9.49
C ASP A 107 -7.41 31.78 -10.54
N ARG A 108 -8.12 30.76 -11.05
CA ARG A 108 -9.22 30.96 -11.99
C ARG A 108 -10.39 31.71 -11.37
N PHE A 109 -10.81 31.33 -10.16
CA PHE A 109 -11.88 32.06 -9.46
C PHE A 109 -11.47 33.50 -9.17
N ASP A 110 -10.20 33.76 -8.88
CA ASP A 110 -9.68 35.12 -8.75
C ASP A 110 -9.73 35.90 -10.06
N LYS A 111 -9.43 35.27 -11.19
CA LYS A 111 -9.61 35.88 -12.52
C LYS A 111 -11.08 36.22 -12.77
N PHE A 112 -12.00 35.30 -12.49
CA PHE A 112 -13.44 35.56 -12.62
C PHE A 112 -13.92 36.72 -11.74
N ARG A 113 -13.45 36.78 -10.48
CA ARG A 113 -13.77 37.90 -9.58
C ARG A 113 -13.31 39.23 -10.15
N ARG A 114 -12.08 39.31 -10.67
CA ARG A 114 -11.54 40.52 -11.31
C ARG A 114 -12.34 40.89 -12.55
N TYR A 115 -12.60 39.92 -13.43
CA TYR A 115 -13.43 40.11 -14.62
C TYR A 115 -14.79 40.73 -14.29
N MET A 116 -15.52 40.22 -13.29
CA MET A 116 -16.81 40.79 -12.91
C MET A 116 -16.69 42.24 -12.45
N VAL A 117 -15.70 42.55 -11.61
CA VAL A 117 -15.46 43.91 -11.11
C VAL A 117 -15.12 44.87 -12.25
N ASP A 118 -14.25 44.45 -13.16
CA ASP A 118 -13.81 45.31 -14.26
C ASP A 118 -14.87 45.46 -15.35
N ARG A 119 -15.64 44.39 -15.62
CA ARG A 119 -16.84 44.45 -16.47
C ARG A 119 -17.85 45.43 -15.91
N ASP A 120 -18.17 45.34 -14.61
CA ASP A 120 -19.18 46.22 -14.00
C ASP A 120 -18.76 47.70 -14.07
N LYS A 121 -17.48 48.01 -13.87
CA LYS A 121 -16.93 49.36 -14.08
C LYS A 121 -17.03 49.81 -15.54
N HIS A 122 -16.65 48.93 -16.46
CA HIS A 122 -16.73 49.24 -17.90
C HIS A 122 -18.18 49.50 -18.32
N GLU A 123 -19.13 48.71 -17.83
CA GLU A 123 -20.57 48.91 -18.08
C GLU A 123 -21.06 50.24 -17.50
N GLU A 124 -20.65 50.62 -16.29
CA GLU A 124 -20.97 51.92 -15.69
C GLU A 124 -20.44 53.08 -16.53
N GLU A 125 -19.17 53.04 -16.93
CA GLU A 125 -18.56 54.06 -17.80
C GLU A 125 -19.19 54.10 -19.19
N LEU A 126 -19.57 52.94 -19.75
CA LEU A 126 -20.24 52.84 -21.03
C LEU A 126 -21.62 53.52 -20.97
N VAL A 127 -22.36 53.32 -19.88
CA VAL A 127 -23.65 54.00 -19.64
C VAL A 127 -23.44 55.51 -19.58
N LEU A 128 -22.48 55.99 -18.78
CA LEU A 128 -22.17 57.42 -18.68
C LEU A 128 -21.75 58.03 -20.02
N HIS A 129 -20.89 57.33 -20.78
CA HIS A 129 -20.52 57.74 -22.13
C HIS A 129 -21.75 57.81 -23.05
N SER A 130 -22.61 56.79 -23.05
CA SER A 130 -23.80 56.76 -23.90
C SER A 130 -24.81 57.88 -23.58
N GLN A 131 -24.91 58.30 -22.31
CA GLN A 131 -25.74 59.43 -21.89
C GLN A 131 -25.14 60.78 -22.32
N ALA A 132 -23.82 60.90 -22.32
CA ALA A 132 -23.14 62.12 -22.76
C ALA A 132 -23.05 62.21 -24.30
N PHE A 133 -22.99 61.06 -24.97
CA PHE A 133 -22.86 60.95 -26.42
C PHE A 133 -24.10 61.50 -27.13
N GLY A 134 -23.90 62.39 -28.10
CA GLY A 134 -24.98 63.04 -28.83
C GLY A 134 -25.72 64.15 -28.08
N ALA A 135 -25.37 64.42 -26.80
CA ALA A 135 -25.90 65.58 -26.08
C ALA A 135 -25.46 66.91 -26.73
N LEU A 136 -24.24 66.94 -27.32
CA LEU A 136 -23.75 68.06 -28.10
C LEU A 136 -24.51 68.19 -29.44
N ASP A 137 -24.71 67.07 -30.14
CA ASP A 137 -25.43 67.04 -31.42
C ASP A 137 -26.91 67.44 -31.26
N GLY A 138 -27.52 67.07 -30.13
CA GLY A 138 -28.87 67.47 -29.76
C GLY A 138 -29.05 68.99 -29.57
N LEU A 139 -27.96 69.75 -29.39
CA LEU A 139 -28.01 71.22 -29.35
C LEU A 139 -28.11 71.85 -30.75
N GLY A 140 -27.94 71.09 -31.83
CA GLY A 140 -28.14 71.58 -33.19
C GLY A 140 -29.59 72.00 -33.47
N MET A 141 -30.56 71.24 -32.95
CA MET A 141 -31.99 71.51 -33.16
C MET A 141 -32.46 72.86 -32.57
N PRO A 142 -32.11 73.24 -31.32
CA PRO A 142 -32.37 74.57 -30.80
C PRO A 142 -31.74 75.70 -31.62
N GLU A 143 -30.50 75.51 -32.10
CA GLU A 143 -29.81 76.51 -32.92
C GLU A 143 -30.48 76.70 -34.29
N GLU A 144 -30.91 75.60 -34.91
CA GLU A 144 -31.71 75.63 -36.14
C GLU A 144 -33.04 76.36 -35.95
N TRP A 145 -33.62 76.30 -34.75
CA TRP A 145 -34.86 77.00 -34.39
C TRP A 145 -34.63 78.44 -33.91
N GLY A 146 -33.40 78.95 -34.03
CA GLY A 146 -33.04 80.34 -33.68
C GLY A 146 -32.90 80.60 -32.19
N ILE A 147 -32.83 79.55 -31.35
CA ILE A 147 -32.61 79.66 -29.91
C ILE A 147 -31.09 79.73 -29.67
N PRO A 148 -30.56 80.83 -29.12
CA PRO A 148 -29.13 80.95 -28.89
C PRO A 148 -28.67 79.99 -27.78
N VAL A 149 -27.79 79.06 -28.13
CA VAL A 149 -27.17 78.14 -27.18
C VAL A 149 -25.91 78.77 -26.58
N PRO A 150 -25.79 78.87 -25.25
CA PRO A 150 -24.59 79.44 -24.63
C PRO A 150 -23.33 78.65 -24.95
N LYS A 151 -22.27 79.33 -25.41
CA LYS A 151 -20.96 78.71 -25.69
C LYS A 151 -20.41 77.90 -24.50
N LYS A 152 -20.59 78.43 -23.28
CA LYS A 152 -20.21 77.76 -22.03
C LYS A 152 -20.88 76.38 -21.87
N LEU A 153 -22.12 76.21 -22.36
CA LEU A 153 -22.82 74.93 -22.30
C LEU A 153 -22.19 73.93 -23.29
N LYS A 154 -21.89 74.36 -24.52
CA LYS A 154 -21.20 73.52 -25.52
C LYS A 154 -19.83 73.06 -25.04
N ASP A 155 -19.05 73.97 -24.46
CA ASP A 155 -17.72 73.66 -23.93
C ASP A 155 -17.80 72.62 -22.79
N ILE A 156 -18.79 72.73 -21.90
CA ILE A 156 -19.02 71.76 -20.81
C ILE A 156 -19.40 70.38 -21.35
N LEU A 157 -20.31 70.31 -22.33
CA LEU A 157 -20.72 69.02 -22.89
C LEU A 157 -19.60 68.34 -23.66
N SER A 158 -18.84 69.10 -24.46
CA SER A 158 -17.68 68.58 -25.19
C SER A 158 -16.59 68.08 -24.23
N ALA A 159 -16.31 68.81 -23.14
CA ALA A 159 -15.36 68.36 -22.12
C ALA A 159 -15.84 67.09 -21.38
N LYS A 160 -17.15 66.96 -21.11
CA LYS A 160 -17.73 65.76 -20.49
C LYS A 160 -17.65 64.54 -21.40
N GLU A 161 -18.02 64.68 -22.66
CA GLU A 161 -17.95 63.60 -23.64
C GLU A 161 -16.50 63.13 -23.85
N ALA A 162 -15.54 64.06 -23.96
CA ALA A 162 -14.13 63.73 -24.05
C ALA A 162 -13.63 62.99 -22.79
N LYS A 163 -14.04 63.45 -21.60
CA LYS A 163 -13.69 62.83 -20.32
C LYS A 163 -14.21 61.39 -20.23
N PHE A 164 -15.50 61.16 -20.49
CA PHE A 164 -16.07 59.81 -20.42
C PHE A 164 -15.47 58.88 -21.47
N LYS A 165 -15.12 59.40 -22.64
CA LYS A 165 -14.43 58.62 -23.68
C LYS A 165 -13.01 58.22 -23.28
N GLU A 166 -12.35 59.04 -22.46
CA GLU A 166 -11.02 58.73 -21.92
C GLU A 166 -11.11 57.73 -20.76
N GLU A 167 -12.09 57.91 -19.86
CA GLU A 167 -12.39 56.96 -18.78
C GLU A 167 -12.70 55.56 -19.34
N LEU A 168 -13.61 55.47 -20.32
CA LEU A 168 -13.97 54.21 -20.99
C LEU A 168 -12.79 53.48 -21.64
N LYS A 169 -11.80 54.22 -22.14
CA LYS A 169 -10.56 53.63 -22.68
C LYS A 169 -9.61 53.15 -21.59
N GLY A 170 -9.72 53.70 -20.38
CA GLY A 170 -8.92 53.35 -19.22
C GLY A 170 -9.35 52.03 -18.57
N VAL A 171 -10.61 51.60 -18.74
CA VAL A 171 -11.09 50.32 -18.23
C VAL A 171 -10.88 49.22 -19.26
N VAL A 172 -9.92 48.33 -18.97
CA VAL A 172 -9.64 47.14 -19.77
C VAL A 172 -10.25 45.93 -19.05
N VAL A 173 -11.16 45.24 -19.72
CA VAL A 173 -11.76 43.99 -19.22
C VAL A 173 -10.99 42.83 -19.84
N GLU A 174 -10.36 42.00 -19.01
CA GLU A 174 -9.66 40.80 -19.48
C GLU A 174 -10.66 39.69 -19.81
N ASP A 175 -10.55 39.09 -21.00
CA ASP A 175 -11.47 38.04 -21.43
C ASP A 175 -11.30 36.73 -20.65
N ILE A 176 -12.45 36.10 -20.36
CA ILE A 176 -12.52 34.72 -19.91
C ILE A 176 -12.44 33.81 -21.14
N THR A 177 -11.49 32.88 -21.12
CA THR A 177 -11.27 31.92 -22.20
C THR A 177 -11.86 30.55 -21.86
N ASP A 178 -12.02 29.68 -22.86
CA ASP A 178 -12.44 28.29 -22.64
C ASP A 178 -11.51 27.53 -21.68
N HIS A 179 -10.22 27.90 -21.65
CA HIS A 179 -9.27 27.29 -20.73
C HIS A 179 -9.63 27.56 -19.27
N ASP A 180 -10.14 28.75 -18.96
CA ASP A 180 -10.55 29.15 -17.61
C ASP A 180 -11.75 28.32 -17.11
N LEU A 181 -12.59 27.85 -18.04
CA LEU A 181 -13.80 27.05 -17.76
C LEU A 181 -13.53 25.54 -17.59
N THR A 182 -12.38 25.05 -18.05
CA THR A 182 -12.07 23.60 -18.05
C THR A 182 -11.37 23.16 -16.76
N VAL A 183 -12.07 22.45 -15.86
CA VAL A 183 -11.43 21.85 -14.68
C VAL A 183 -10.52 20.71 -15.13
N SER A 184 -9.22 20.79 -14.83
CA SER A 184 -8.28 19.71 -15.13
C SER A 184 -8.73 18.42 -14.43
N SER A 185 -8.93 17.35 -15.21
CA SER A 185 -9.23 16.03 -14.66
C SER A 185 -7.99 15.47 -13.95
N LEU A 186 -8.22 14.76 -12.84
CA LEU A 186 -7.17 14.02 -12.14
C LEU A 186 -6.72 12.86 -13.03
N PRO A 187 -5.46 12.82 -13.51
CA PRO A 187 -4.98 11.78 -14.43
C PRO A 187 -5.06 10.35 -13.84
N ARG A 188 -5.21 10.23 -12.52
CA ARG A 188 -5.18 8.96 -11.79
C ARG A 188 -6.53 8.48 -11.24
N LEU A 189 -7.58 9.31 -11.27
CA LEU A 189 -8.94 8.85 -10.91
C LEU A 189 -9.61 8.06 -12.04
N GLU A 190 -9.11 8.12 -13.27
CA GLU A 190 -9.61 7.33 -14.40
C GLU A 190 -9.16 5.86 -14.39
N ARG A 191 -8.34 5.44 -13.40
CA ARG A 191 -7.82 4.06 -13.29
C ARG A 191 -8.33 3.29 -12.07
N LEU A 192 -9.32 3.80 -11.36
CA LEU A 192 -10.09 3.07 -10.33
C LEU A 192 -11.43 2.62 -10.91
#